data_AF-A0A1S3KB22-F1
#
_entry.id   AF-A0A1S3KB22-F1
#
_cell.length_a   1.000
_cell.length_b   1.000
_cell.length_c   1.000
_cell.angle_alpha   90.00
_cell.angle_beta   90.00
_cell.angle_gamma   90.00
#
_symmetry.space_group_name_H-M   'P 1'
#
loop_
_entity.id
_entity.type
_entity.pdbx_description
1 polymer ?
#
loop_
_entity_poly.entity_id
_entity_poly.type
_entity_poly.pdbx_seq_one_letter_code
_entity_poly.pdbx_strand_id
1 'polypeptide(L)'
;MESTGVGGIVLSVFFIIFGTRSALSNAYTVIDTSPTTDLTLRLSEQPFHVNNSITVPQGVTLNVEPGVTVKFGPAVGVRVEGRFLAVGQPDKRILFTAADPSNVERYDKQSPVWFDGARLAGDFTETHHGRLELLYQGSFGTVCQNGWGSSYYNNNNRVVARMLGYQTCTKVYNRGSGTGSILLNNVRCNGHESSLWDCPHDGVRVHNCWTIQNEKSPVLARP
;
A
#
# COMPACT_ATOMS: atom_id res chain seq x y z
N MET A 1 15.24 -6.76 77.40
CA MET A 1 15.79 -7.66 76.38
C MET A 1 14.69 -8.65 76.03
N GLU A 2 13.60 -8.20 75.43
CA GLU A 2 13.40 -7.93 74.00
C GLU A 2 13.52 -9.15 73.07
N SER A 3 12.43 -9.29 72.30
CA SER A 3 12.28 -9.92 70.98
C SER A 3 12.06 -11.44 70.89
N THR A 4 10.78 -11.77 70.74
CA THR A 4 10.21 -13.00 70.18
C THR A 4 10.61 -13.14 68.70
N GLY A 5 11.43 -14.14 68.37
CA GLY A 5 11.74 -14.56 67.01
C GLY A 5 10.68 -15.51 66.46
N VAL A 6 9.94 -15.06 65.45
CA VAL A 6 8.94 -15.83 64.70
C VAL A 6 9.67 -16.80 63.76
N GLY A 7 9.47 -18.11 63.93
CA GLY A 7 10.00 -19.13 63.03
C GLY A 7 9.27 -19.08 61.68
N GLY A 8 9.95 -18.57 60.65
CA GLY A 8 9.43 -18.47 59.29
C GLY A 8 9.24 -19.83 58.63
N ILE A 9 8.10 -20.01 57.98
CA ILE A 9 7.80 -21.12 57.07
C ILE A 9 8.68 -20.96 55.82
N VAL A 10 9.63 -21.86 55.59
CA VAL A 10 10.38 -21.91 54.34
C VAL A 10 9.48 -22.52 53.27
N LEU A 11 8.84 -21.67 52.46
CA LEU A 11 8.11 -22.10 51.27
C LEU A 11 9.13 -22.55 50.21
N SER A 12 9.38 -23.86 50.13
CA SER A 12 10.22 -24.43 49.08
C SER A 12 9.45 -24.42 47.76
N VAL A 13 9.65 -23.37 46.96
CA VAL A 13 9.16 -23.32 45.58
C VAL A 13 10.04 -24.25 44.75
N PHE A 14 9.52 -25.44 44.43
CA PHE A 14 10.10 -26.29 43.40
C PHE A 14 9.98 -25.57 42.05
N PHE A 15 11.08 -25.00 41.56
CA PHE A 15 11.21 -24.67 40.15
C PHE A 15 11.24 -25.99 39.37
N ILE A 16 10.10 -26.41 38.83
CA ILE A 16 10.10 -27.40 37.75
C ILE A 16 10.78 -26.70 36.57
N ILE A 17 12.06 -26.98 36.38
CA ILE A 17 12.75 -26.68 35.13
C ILE A 17 12.11 -27.61 34.09
N PHE A 18 11.00 -27.17 33.50
CA PHE A 18 10.60 -27.68 32.19
C PHE A 18 11.72 -27.24 31.26
N GLY A 19 12.62 -28.18 30.93
CA GLY A 19 13.60 -27.98 29.87
C GLY A 19 12.85 -27.47 28.66
N THR A 20 13.14 -26.22 28.26
CA THR A 20 12.53 -25.64 27.09
C THR A 20 13.01 -26.46 25.90
N ARG A 21 12.16 -27.34 25.39
CA ARG A 21 12.26 -27.70 23.98
C ARG A 21 12.00 -26.41 23.23
N SER A 22 13.08 -25.76 22.82
CA SER A 22 13.07 -24.63 21.91
C SER A 22 12.44 -25.09 20.60
N ALA A 23 11.11 -25.06 20.53
CA ALA A 23 10.45 -24.90 19.26
C ALA A 23 10.76 -23.46 18.84
N LEU A 24 11.62 -23.30 17.84
CA LEU A 24 11.77 -22.04 17.13
C LEU A 24 10.44 -21.78 16.42
N SER A 25 9.46 -21.21 17.12
CA SER A 25 8.38 -20.53 16.42
C SER A 25 9.00 -19.26 15.85
N ASN A 26 8.90 -19.06 14.54
CA ASN A 26 9.04 -17.72 14.01
C ASN A 26 7.91 -16.91 14.65
N ALA A 27 8.20 -16.14 15.69
CA ALA A 27 7.22 -15.29 16.33
C ALA A 27 6.91 -14.14 15.36
N TYR A 28 5.82 -14.26 14.61
CA TYR A 28 5.27 -13.19 13.79
C TYR A 28 3.93 -12.76 14.38
N THR A 29 3.61 -11.48 14.23
CA THR A 29 2.33 -10.93 14.68
C THR A 29 1.31 -11.08 13.57
N VAL A 30 0.22 -11.80 13.83
CA VAL A 30 -0.86 -12.01 12.87
C VAL A 30 -1.87 -10.87 12.95
N ILE A 31 -2.29 -10.37 11.79
CA ILE A 31 -3.40 -9.44 11.64
C ILE A 31 -4.45 -10.14 10.77
N ASP A 32 -5.56 -10.53 11.39
CA ASP A 32 -6.65 -11.30 10.79
C ASP A 32 -8.01 -10.60 10.86
N THR A 33 -8.09 -9.53 11.66
CA THR A 33 -9.31 -8.81 11.97
C THR A 33 -9.12 -7.31 11.80
N SER A 34 -10.21 -6.63 11.43
CA SER A 34 -10.21 -5.17 11.24
C SER A 34 -10.10 -4.47 12.60
N PRO A 35 -9.23 -3.46 12.75
CA PRO A 35 -9.10 -2.73 14.01
C PRO A 35 -10.39 -1.97 14.33
N THR A 36 -10.86 -2.07 15.58
CA THR A 36 -12.03 -1.31 16.09
C THR A 36 -11.64 0.01 16.75
N THR A 37 -10.35 0.17 17.07
CA THR A 37 -9.73 1.37 17.63
C THR A 37 -8.40 1.63 16.94
N ASP A 38 -7.80 2.79 17.20
CA ASP A 38 -6.47 3.10 16.68
C ASP A 38 -5.46 1.98 16.97
N LEU A 39 -4.74 1.57 15.93
CA LEU A 39 -3.76 0.48 15.96
C LEU A 39 -2.42 1.01 15.46
N THR A 40 -1.34 0.73 16.19
CA THR A 40 0.02 1.05 15.74
C THR A 40 0.80 -0.24 15.54
N LEU A 41 1.27 -0.48 14.33
CA LEU A 41 2.21 -1.54 14.00
C LEU A 41 3.61 -1.09 14.38
N ARG A 42 4.15 -1.67 15.46
CA ARG A 42 5.43 -1.27 16.04
C ARG A 42 6.60 -2.08 15.51
N LEU A 43 7.76 -1.45 15.41
CA LEU A 43 9.01 -2.14 15.05
C LEU A 43 9.31 -3.34 15.96
N SER A 44 8.98 -3.24 17.25
CA SER A 44 9.23 -4.26 18.28
C SER A 44 8.38 -5.52 18.15
N GLU A 45 7.30 -5.47 17.37
CA GLU A 45 6.30 -6.53 17.24
C GLU A 45 6.36 -7.21 15.86
N GLN A 46 7.42 -6.93 15.10
CA GLN A 46 7.65 -7.49 13.77
C GLN A 46 8.13 -8.94 13.76
N PRO A 47 7.95 -9.66 12.64
CA PRO A 47 7.27 -9.24 11.41
C PRO A 47 5.75 -9.36 11.50
N PHE A 48 5.01 -8.47 10.82
CA PHE A 48 3.54 -8.55 10.75
C PHE A 48 3.09 -9.38 9.55
N HIS A 49 2.10 -10.24 9.73
CA HIS A 49 1.49 -11.07 8.70
C HIS A 49 -0.01 -10.81 8.64
N VAL A 50 -0.47 -10.20 7.54
CA VAL A 50 -1.88 -9.97 7.26
C VAL A 50 -2.43 -11.17 6.50
N ASN A 51 -3.23 -12.00 7.19
CA ASN A 51 -3.74 -13.26 6.64
C ASN A 51 -5.16 -13.15 6.09
N ASN A 52 -5.88 -12.08 6.44
CA ASN A 52 -7.23 -11.82 5.97
C ASN A 52 -7.37 -10.34 5.63
N SER A 53 -8.24 -10.00 4.68
CA SER A 53 -8.44 -8.61 4.27
C SER A 53 -9.03 -7.81 5.42
N ILE A 54 -8.36 -6.72 5.79
CA ILE A 54 -8.80 -5.84 6.87
C ILE A 54 -9.35 -4.53 6.31
N THR A 55 -10.29 -3.94 7.01
CA THR A 55 -10.77 -2.58 6.76
C THR A 55 -10.34 -1.69 7.92
N VAL A 56 -9.75 -0.54 7.64
CA VAL A 56 -9.57 0.53 8.62
C VAL A 56 -10.84 1.37 8.58
N PRO A 57 -11.77 1.24 9.55
CA PRO A 57 -13.06 1.91 9.48
C PRO A 57 -12.94 3.42 9.71
N GLN A 58 -14.00 4.17 9.38
CA GLN A 58 -14.06 5.61 9.67
C GLN A 58 -13.84 5.90 11.16
N GLY A 59 -13.08 6.94 11.47
CA GLY A 59 -12.74 7.31 12.85
C GLY A 59 -11.59 6.51 13.47
N VAL A 60 -11.07 5.48 12.79
CA VAL A 60 -9.92 4.69 13.23
C VAL A 60 -8.66 5.04 12.42
N THR A 61 -7.53 5.10 13.10
CA THR A 61 -6.20 5.27 12.52
C THR A 61 -5.37 4.00 12.64
N LEU A 62 -4.92 3.46 11.50
CA LEU A 62 -3.87 2.45 11.44
C LEU A 62 -2.53 3.16 11.17
N ASN A 63 -1.64 3.15 12.15
CA ASN A 63 -0.30 3.73 12.07
C ASN A 63 0.76 2.64 11.89
N VAL A 64 1.76 2.88 11.06
CA VAL A 64 2.87 1.97 10.78
C VAL A 64 4.17 2.71 11.02
N GLU A 65 4.96 2.24 11.99
CA GLU A 65 6.22 2.89 12.34
C GLU A 65 7.26 2.78 11.20
N PRO A 66 8.16 3.77 11.04
CA PRO A 66 9.27 3.69 10.08
C PRO A 66 10.09 2.41 10.26
N GLY A 67 10.35 1.68 9.17
CA GLY A 67 11.14 0.44 9.19
C GLY A 67 10.32 -0.84 9.39
N VAL A 68 9.01 -0.73 9.59
CA VAL A 68 8.15 -1.90 9.74
C VAL A 68 7.97 -2.65 8.42
N THR A 69 8.05 -3.98 8.48
CA THR A 69 7.72 -4.92 7.42
C THR A 69 6.37 -5.56 7.70
N VAL A 70 5.45 -5.39 6.76
CA VAL A 70 4.12 -6.00 6.77
C VAL A 70 4.02 -6.94 5.58
N LYS A 71 3.74 -8.21 5.86
CA LYS A 71 3.62 -9.26 4.86
C LYS A 71 2.14 -9.58 4.62
N PHE A 72 1.74 -9.69 3.37
CA PHE A 72 0.36 -10.03 2.99
C PHE A 72 0.27 -11.46 2.46
N GLY A 73 -0.76 -12.17 2.90
CA GLY A 73 -1.18 -13.42 2.27
C GLY A 73 -1.70 -13.22 0.85
N PRO A 74 -1.89 -14.30 0.08
CA PRO A 74 -2.40 -14.22 -1.29
C PRO A 74 -3.79 -13.56 -1.34
N ALA A 75 -3.97 -12.58 -2.23
CA ALA A 75 -5.22 -11.84 -2.42
C ALA A 75 -5.75 -11.13 -1.15
N VAL A 76 -4.86 -10.83 -0.19
CA VAL A 76 -5.18 -10.08 1.02
C VAL A 76 -4.77 -8.62 0.86
N GLY A 77 -5.63 -7.70 1.28
CA GLY A 77 -5.37 -6.26 1.23
C GLY A 77 -5.87 -5.50 2.46
N VAL A 78 -5.54 -4.21 2.51
CA VAL A 78 -6.06 -3.26 3.49
C VAL A 78 -7.00 -2.30 2.77
N ARG A 79 -8.28 -2.29 3.13
CA ARG A 79 -9.22 -1.25 2.72
C ARG A 79 -9.19 -0.11 3.74
N VAL A 80 -9.13 1.13 3.30
CA VAL A 80 -9.02 2.29 4.21
C VAL A 80 -10.23 3.19 4.04
N GLU A 81 -11.13 3.18 5.01
CA GLU A 81 -12.25 4.11 5.14
C GLU A 81 -11.97 5.22 6.17
N GLY A 82 -11.07 4.95 7.14
CA GLY A 82 -10.54 5.90 8.11
C GLY A 82 -9.19 6.48 7.69
N ARG A 83 -8.19 6.40 8.57
CA ARG A 83 -6.85 6.96 8.35
C ARG A 83 -5.78 5.86 8.34
N PHE A 84 -4.91 5.87 7.34
CA PHE A 84 -3.73 5.02 7.29
C PHE A 84 -2.47 5.87 7.26
N LEU A 85 -1.61 5.74 8.27
CA LEU A 85 -0.36 6.48 8.42
C LEU A 85 0.82 5.53 8.28
N ALA A 86 1.56 5.66 7.18
CA ALA A 86 2.75 4.86 6.91
C ALA A 86 3.86 5.75 6.32
N VAL A 87 4.37 6.67 7.14
CA VAL A 87 5.44 7.60 6.76
C VAL A 87 6.78 7.00 7.17
N GLY A 88 7.55 6.48 6.21
CA GLY A 88 8.89 5.93 6.46
C GLY A 88 10.00 7.00 6.51
N GLN A 89 11.21 6.57 6.86
CA GLN A 89 12.44 7.37 6.76
C GLN A 89 13.37 6.79 5.67
N PRO A 90 14.32 7.56 5.10
CA PRO A 90 15.24 7.06 4.09
C PRO A 90 16.03 5.82 4.51
N ASP A 91 16.42 5.76 5.78
CA ASP A 91 17.13 4.65 6.43
C ASP A 91 16.18 3.58 6.99
N LYS A 92 14.95 3.96 7.35
CA LYS A 92 13.91 3.08 7.90
C LYS A 92 12.66 3.08 7.03
N ARG A 93 12.76 2.39 5.89
CA ARG A 93 11.65 2.24 4.94
C ARG A 93 10.62 1.25 5.47
N ILE A 94 9.35 1.62 5.38
CA ILE A 94 8.24 0.70 5.60
C ILE A 94 8.15 -0.21 4.38
N LEU A 95 8.10 -1.52 4.61
CA LEU A 95 8.06 -2.52 3.55
C LEU A 95 6.75 -3.30 3.59
N PHE A 96 5.93 -3.10 2.57
CA PHE A 96 4.78 -3.96 2.29
C PHE A 96 5.19 -5.01 1.26
N THR A 97 5.06 -6.30 1.60
CA THR A 97 5.51 -7.40 0.74
C THR A 97 4.60 -8.62 0.85
N ALA A 98 4.80 -9.63 0.01
CA ALA A 98 4.08 -10.90 0.11
C ALA A 98 4.68 -11.79 1.22
N ALA A 99 3.84 -12.58 1.88
CA ALA A 99 4.26 -13.49 2.96
C ALA A 99 5.11 -14.67 2.47
N ASP A 100 4.92 -15.11 1.23
CA ASP A 100 5.65 -16.24 0.63
C ASP A 100 6.01 -15.98 -0.85
N PRO A 101 7.30 -15.87 -1.20
CA PRO A 101 7.74 -15.72 -2.58
C PRO A 101 7.81 -17.04 -3.37
N SER A 102 7.66 -18.22 -2.74
CA SER A 102 7.74 -19.51 -3.46
C SER A 102 6.51 -19.80 -4.34
N ASN A 103 5.45 -19.00 -4.18
CA ASN A 103 4.28 -19.00 -5.06
C ASN A 103 4.31 -17.87 -6.12
N VAL A 104 5.45 -17.18 -6.27
CA VAL A 104 5.60 -16.05 -7.23
C VAL A 104 5.41 -16.48 -8.69
N GLU A 105 5.75 -17.72 -9.04
CA GLU A 105 5.50 -18.23 -10.41
C GLU A 105 4.01 -18.35 -10.76
N ARG A 106 3.13 -18.52 -9.75
CA ARG A 106 1.67 -18.40 -9.93
C ARG A 106 1.18 -16.96 -9.87
N TYR A 107 1.91 -16.09 -9.16
CA TYR A 107 1.57 -14.69 -8.93
C TYR A 107 1.75 -13.81 -10.18
N ASP A 108 2.68 -14.13 -11.08
CA ASP A 108 2.90 -13.34 -12.31
C ASP A 108 1.86 -13.64 -13.40
N LYS A 109 1.40 -14.89 -13.51
CA LYS A 109 0.39 -15.29 -14.52
C LYS A 109 -1.06 -15.03 -14.12
N GLN A 110 -1.29 -14.79 -12.83
CA GLN A 110 -2.62 -14.67 -12.26
C GLN A 110 -2.69 -13.61 -11.18
N SER A 111 -1.81 -12.60 -11.22
CA SER A 111 -2.05 -11.33 -10.52
C SER A 111 -3.35 -10.77 -11.08
N PRO A 112 -4.44 -10.86 -10.32
CA PRO A 112 -5.67 -10.31 -10.78
C PRO A 112 -5.52 -8.79 -10.78
N VAL A 113 -6.22 -8.14 -11.71
CA VAL A 113 -6.22 -6.69 -11.87
C VAL A 113 -6.75 -5.95 -10.61
N TRP A 114 -7.18 -6.68 -9.56
CA TRP A 114 -7.85 -6.17 -8.35
C TRP A 114 -6.97 -5.40 -7.36
N PHE A 115 -5.69 -5.19 -7.66
CA PHE A 115 -4.97 -4.07 -7.06
C PHE A 115 -4.92 -2.93 -8.07
N ASP A 116 -5.99 -2.12 -8.07
CA ASP A 116 -6.09 -0.80 -8.70
C ASP A 116 -5.14 0.22 -8.04
N GLY A 117 -3.93 -0.22 -7.68
CA GLY A 117 -2.96 0.59 -6.97
C GLY A 117 -2.54 1.76 -7.83
N ALA A 118 -3.06 2.95 -7.53
CA ALA A 118 -2.56 4.20 -8.08
C ALA A 118 -1.68 4.89 -7.03
N ARG A 119 -0.60 5.52 -7.49
CA ARG A 119 0.24 6.39 -6.64
C ARG A 119 0.62 7.66 -7.38
N LEU A 120 0.96 8.68 -6.60
CA LEU A 120 1.67 9.86 -7.09
C LEU A 120 3.17 9.69 -6.78
N ALA A 121 3.99 9.64 -7.81
CA ALA A 121 5.44 9.45 -7.71
C ALA A 121 6.21 10.70 -8.17
N GLY A 122 7.39 10.92 -7.58
CA GLY A 122 8.27 12.06 -7.88
C GLY A 122 8.36 13.08 -6.74
N ASP A 123 9.48 13.81 -6.70
CA ASP A 123 9.70 14.89 -5.72
C ASP A 123 9.10 16.17 -6.27
N PHE A 124 7.82 16.38 -5.99
CA PHE A 124 7.17 17.64 -6.25
C PHE A 124 7.08 18.37 -4.91
N THR A 125 7.62 19.58 -4.87
CA THR A 125 7.69 20.44 -3.67
C THR A 125 6.32 20.88 -3.11
N GLU A 126 5.23 20.40 -3.71
CA GLU A 126 3.84 20.69 -3.33
C GLU A 126 3.19 19.43 -2.74
N THR A 127 2.46 19.59 -1.63
CA THR A 127 1.68 18.51 -1.04
C THR A 127 0.62 18.00 -2.02
N HIS A 128 0.42 16.68 -2.09
CA HIS A 128 -0.57 16.03 -2.96
C HIS A 128 -0.38 16.31 -4.45
N HIS A 129 0.86 16.34 -4.93
CA HIS A 129 1.15 16.49 -6.35
C HIS A 129 2.15 15.43 -6.79
N GLY A 130 1.89 14.77 -7.92
CA GLY A 130 2.94 14.01 -8.57
C GLY A 130 2.52 13.23 -9.80
N ARG A 131 3.44 12.44 -10.33
CA ARG A 131 3.20 11.61 -11.51
C ARG A 131 2.28 10.46 -11.15
N LEU A 132 1.16 10.38 -11.86
CA LEU A 132 0.24 9.26 -11.75
C LEU A 132 0.90 7.99 -12.29
N GLU A 133 1.04 7.01 -11.42
CA GLU A 133 1.49 5.68 -11.75
C GLU A 133 0.45 4.64 -11.32
N LEU A 134 0.21 3.67 -12.20
CA LEU A 134 -0.68 2.54 -11.97
C LEU A 134 0.14 1.27 -11.74
N LEU A 135 -0.30 0.44 -10.81
CA LEU A 135 0.25 -0.87 -10.57
C LEU A 135 -0.27 -1.85 -11.62
N TYR A 136 0.63 -2.54 -12.31
CA TYR A 136 0.31 -3.57 -13.28
C TYR A 136 1.33 -4.71 -13.18
N GLN A 137 0.85 -5.94 -12.92
CA GLN A 137 1.70 -7.13 -12.77
C GLN A 137 2.90 -6.91 -11.84
N GLY A 138 2.64 -6.36 -10.65
CA GLY A 138 3.68 -6.13 -9.62
C GLY A 138 4.62 -4.96 -9.89
N SER A 139 4.47 -4.23 -10.99
CA SER A 139 5.31 -3.08 -11.34
C SER A 139 4.48 -1.82 -11.58
N PHE A 140 4.99 -0.67 -11.13
CA PHE A 140 4.36 0.62 -11.44
C PHE A 140 4.75 1.09 -12.85
N GLY A 141 3.75 1.58 -13.59
CA GLY A 141 3.94 2.20 -14.89
C GLY A 141 3.09 3.46 -15.05
N THR A 142 3.32 4.19 -16.13
CA THR A 142 2.75 5.53 -16.32
C THR A 142 1.50 5.53 -17.21
N VAL A 143 0.71 6.60 -17.13
CA VAL A 143 -0.45 6.84 -18.01
C VAL A 143 -0.13 7.94 -19.00
N CYS A 144 -0.37 7.72 -20.29
CA CYS A 144 -0.15 8.76 -21.29
C CYS A 144 -1.20 9.87 -21.21
N GLN A 145 -0.77 11.10 -21.47
CA GLN A 145 -1.64 12.28 -21.51
C GLN A 145 -2.78 12.24 -22.55
N ASN A 146 -2.71 11.37 -23.55
CA ASN A 146 -3.76 11.28 -24.57
C ASN A 146 -5.08 10.90 -23.88
N GLY A 147 -6.10 11.74 -24.05
CA GLY A 147 -7.38 11.66 -23.30
C GLY A 147 -7.58 12.78 -22.27
N TRP A 148 -6.51 13.45 -21.82
CA TRP A 148 -6.58 14.61 -20.93
C TRP A 148 -6.60 15.96 -21.67
N GLY A 149 -6.42 15.97 -23.00
CA GLY A 149 -6.61 17.16 -23.84
C GLY A 149 -7.99 17.29 -24.47
N SER A 150 -8.93 16.40 -24.14
CA SER A 150 -10.22 16.24 -24.83
C SER A 150 -11.41 16.38 -23.87
N SER A 151 -12.63 16.13 -24.35
CA SER A 151 -13.86 16.18 -23.55
C SER A 151 -13.88 15.21 -22.36
N TYR A 152 -12.97 14.22 -22.32
CA TYR A 152 -12.87 13.24 -21.24
C TYR A 152 -12.07 13.74 -20.02
N TYR A 153 -11.42 14.91 -20.10
CA TYR A 153 -10.54 15.44 -19.04
C TYR A 153 -11.19 15.40 -17.64
N ASN A 154 -12.40 15.94 -17.51
CA ASN A 154 -13.09 16.01 -16.22
C ASN A 154 -13.44 14.62 -15.67
N ASN A 155 -13.85 13.70 -16.56
CA ASN A 155 -14.22 12.35 -16.15
C ASN A 155 -13.01 11.52 -15.77
N ASN A 156 -11.93 11.61 -16.53
CA ASN A 156 -10.67 10.96 -16.19
C ASN A 156 -10.16 11.44 -14.83
N ASN A 157 -10.19 12.76 -14.56
CA ASN A 157 -9.79 13.32 -13.28
C ASN A 157 -10.65 12.82 -12.12
N ARG A 158 -11.97 12.70 -12.30
CA ARG A 158 -12.87 12.13 -11.28
C ARG A 158 -12.51 10.68 -10.91
N VAL A 159 -12.15 9.88 -11.91
CA VAL A 159 -11.71 8.49 -11.67
C VAL A 159 -10.37 8.45 -10.95
N VAL A 160 -9.39 9.25 -11.40
CA VAL A 160 -8.07 9.36 -10.75
C VAL A 160 -8.19 9.77 -9.28
N ALA A 161 -8.98 10.80 -8.99
CA ALA A 161 -9.22 11.26 -7.63
C ALA A 161 -9.70 10.12 -6.74
N ARG A 162 -10.70 9.38 -7.20
CA ARG A 162 -11.27 8.25 -6.47
C ARG A 162 -10.29 7.08 -6.29
N MET A 163 -9.52 6.74 -7.32
CA MET A 163 -8.46 5.71 -7.19
C MET A 163 -7.41 6.08 -6.15
N LEU A 164 -7.10 7.37 -6.03
CA LEU A 164 -6.15 7.90 -5.06
C LEU A 164 -6.79 8.21 -3.69
N GLY A 165 -8.10 8.00 -3.52
CA GLY A 165 -8.83 8.26 -2.27
C GLY A 165 -9.17 9.73 -1.99
N TYR A 166 -9.14 10.59 -3.01
CA TYR A 166 -9.49 12.01 -2.92
C TYR A 166 -10.87 12.30 -3.51
N GLN A 167 -11.48 13.41 -3.05
CA GLN A 167 -12.78 13.86 -3.56
C GLN A 167 -12.72 14.45 -4.97
N THR A 168 -11.60 15.08 -5.33
CA THR A 168 -11.41 15.72 -6.63
C THR A 168 -9.95 15.61 -7.10
N CYS A 169 -9.73 15.89 -8.39
CA CYS A 169 -8.42 16.15 -8.97
C CYS A 169 -8.45 17.52 -9.62
N THR A 170 -7.88 18.49 -8.90
CA THR A 170 -7.87 19.89 -9.25
C THR A 170 -7.12 20.18 -10.55
N LYS A 171 -6.04 19.45 -10.83
CA LYS A 171 -5.26 19.69 -12.06
C LYS A 171 -4.51 18.45 -12.53
N VAL A 172 -4.52 18.25 -13.85
CA VAL A 172 -3.62 17.33 -14.52
C VAL A 172 -2.66 18.11 -15.41
N TYR A 173 -1.35 17.87 -15.23
CA TYR A 173 -0.32 18.43 -16.10
C TYR A 173 0.26 17.39 -17.04
N ASN A 174 0.48 17.86 -18.26
CA ASN A 174 1.02 17.13 -19.39
C ASN A 174 2.55 17.30 -19.49
N ARG A 175 3.25 17.25 -18.35
CA ARG A 175 4.70 17.58 -18.26
C ARG A 175 5.48 16.77 -17.20
N GLY A 176 5.08 15.53 -16.92
CA GLY A 176 5.98 14.68 -16.13
C GLY A 176 7.16 14.19 -16.98
N SER A 177 8.30 13.92 -16.37
CA SER A 177 9.25 12.94 -16.90
C SER A 177 9.02 11.64 -16.14
N GLY A 178 9.06 10.51 -16.84
CA GLY A 178 8.78 9.20 -16.23
C GLY A 178 9.67 8.13 -16.83
N THR A 179 10.46 7.49 -15.98
CA THR A 179 11.18 6.26 -16.30
C THR A 179 10.26 5.08 -16.00
N GLY A 180 9.68 4.48 -17.04
CA GLY A 180 8.73 3.38 -16.90
C GLY A 180 7.98 3.06 -18.20
N SER A 181 7.35 1.90 -18.26
CA SER A 181 6.45 1.56 -19.37
C SER A 181 5.15 2.34 -19.26
N ILE A 182 4.67 2.88 -20.37
CA ILE A 182 3.33 3.47 -20.44
C ILE A 182 2.34 2.30 -20.48
N LEU A 183 1.40 2.32 -19.54
CA LEU A 183 0.41 1.25 -19.36
C LEU A 183 -0.89 1.55 -20.10
N LEU A 184 -1.35 2.80 -20.07
CA LEU A 184 -2.61 3.21 -20.68
C LEU A 184 -2.41 4.42 -21.61
N ASN A 185 -3.18 4.42 -22.70
CA ASN A 185 -3.26 5.48 -23.69
C ASN A 185 -4.71 5.77 -24.04
N ASN A 186 -5.00 7.04 -24.37
CA ASN A 186 -6.32 7.48 -24.85
C ASN A 186 -7.45 7.02 -23.91
N VAL A 187 -7.27 7.30 -22.62
CA VAL A 187 -8.26 6.95 -21.60
C VAL A 187 -9.46 7.87 -21.73
N ARG A 188 -10.66 7.29 -21.77
CA ARG A 188 -11.92 7.97 -22.12
C ARG A 188 -13.02 7.61 -21.13
N CYS A 189 -12.80 7.92 -19.85
CA CYS A 189 -13.76 7.61 -18.80
C CYS A 189 -15.09 8.35 -18.99
N ASN A 190 -16.18 7.71 -18.57
CA ASN A 190 -17.50 8.31 -18.37
C ASN A 190 -17.60 9.00 -16.99
N GLY A 191 -16.68 8.67 -16.08
CA GLY A 191 -16.47 9.29 -14.78
C GLY A 191 -17.08 8.54 -13.59
N HIS A 192 -17.70 7.37 -13.84
CA HIS A 192 -18.31 6.52 -12.81
C HIS A 192 -17.48 5.24 -12.54
N GLU A 193 -16.54 4.93 -13.41
CA GLU A 193 -15.66 3.76 -13.38
C GLU A 193 -14.78 3.74 -12.13
N SER A 194 -14.73 2.64 -11.38
CA SER A 194 -13.88 2.47 -10.17
C SER A 194 -12.40 2.74 -10.40
N SER A 195 -11.92 2.42 -11.59
CA SER A 195 -10.51 2.45 -11.96
C SER A 195 -10.31 2.97 -13.38
N LEU A 196 -9.11 3.51 -13.68
CA LEU A 196 -8.75 3.84 -15.07
C LEU A 196 -8.66 2.59 -15.95
N TRP A 197 -8.46 1.41 -15.35
CA TRP A 197 -8.50 0.12 -16.05
C TRP A 197 -9.90 -0.24 -16.57
N ASP A 198 -10.96 0.33 -15.98
CA ASP A 198 -12.35 0.10 -16.38
C ASP A 198 -12.82 1.09 -17.45
N CYS A 199 -12.05 2.16 -17.69
CA CYS A 199 -12.37 3.16 -18.69
C CYS A 199 -12.02 2.66 -20.10
N PRO A 200 -12.75 3.06 -21.15
CA PRO A 200 -12.32 2.82 -22.52
C PRO A 200 -10.91 3.38 -22.78
N HIS A 201 -9.99 2.53 -23.25
CA HIS A 201 -8.60 2.86 -23.57
C HIS A 201 -8.12 2.00 -24.75
N ASP A 202 -6.95 2.30 -25.34
CA ASP A 202 -6.48 1.63 -26.57
C ASP A 202 -5.92 0.20 -26.35
N GLY A 203 -6.12 -0.39 -25.17
CA GLY A 203 -5.46 -1.61 -24.71
C GLY A 203 -4.26 -1.36 -23.78
N VAL A 204 -3.90 -2.38 -22.98
CA VAL A 204 -2.79 -2.28 -22.02
C VAL A 204 -1.45 -2.35 -22.74
N ARG A 205 -0.54 -1.41 -22.43
CA ARG A 205 0.77 -1.21 -23.09
C ARG A 205 0.67 -0.93 -24.60
N VAL A 206 -0.55 -0.69 -25.12
CA VAL A 206 -0.78 -0.25 -26.49
C VAL A 206 -0.83 1.27 -26.49
N HIS A 207 0.22 1.90 -27.01
CA HIS A 207 0.31 3.36 -27.04
C HIS A 207 1.14 3.84 -28.23
N ASN A 208 0.77 4.99 -28.78
CA ASN A 208 1.53 5.73 -29.79
C ASN A 208 2.22 6.98 -29.19
N CYS A 209 2.34 7.03 -27.86
CA CYS A 209 2.94 8.16 -27.16
C CYS A 209 4.46 8.19 -27.39
N TRP A 210 4.86 8.93 -28.41
CA TRP A 210 6.25 9.32 -28.71
C TRP A 210 6.36 10.85 -28.69
N THR A 211 7.43 11.37 -28.12
CA THR A 211 7.77 12.79 -28.25
C THR A 211 9.26 12.95 -28.57
N ILE A 212 9.54 13.97 -29.37
CA ILE A 212 10.81 14.47 -29.93
C ILE A 212 11.95 14.73 -28.91
N GLN A 213 11.76 14.44 -27.62
CA GLN A 213 12.73 14.70 -26.54
C GLN A 213 12.96 13.47 -25.63
N ASN A 214 12.44 12.28 -25.96
CA ASN A 214 12.47 11.08 -25.09
C ASN A 214 11.76 11.26 -23.72
N GLU A 215 11.14 12.40 -23.46
CA GLU A 215 10.26 12.63 -22.31
C GLU A 215 8.85 12.15 -22.65
N LYS A 216 8.56 10.92 -22.27
CA LYS A 216 7.18 10.41 -22.13
C LYS A 216 6.40 11.47 -21.36
N SER A 217 5.20 11.85 -21.79
CA SER A 217 4.35 12.83 -21.08
C SER A 217 3.34 12.11 -20.17
N PRO A 218 3.77 11.56 -19.01
CA PRO A 218 2.87 11.00 -18.04
C PRO A 218 2.05 12.11 -17.40
N VAL A 219 0.83 11.73 -17.05
CA VAL A 219 -0.10 12.55 -16.27
C VAL A 219 0.53 12.88 -14.92
N LEU A 220 0.76 14.16 -14.64
CA LEU A 220 0.91 14.63 -13.27
C LEU A 220 -0.47 14.93 -12.73
N ALA A 221 -0.85 14.37 -11.59
CA ALA A 221 -2.12 14.65 -10.94
C ALA A 221 -1.89 15.43 -9.65
N ARG A 222 -2.73 16.44 -9.46
CA ARG A 222 -2.90 17.13 -8.20
C ARG A 222 -4.36 16.94 -7.76
N PRO A 223 -4.65 15.94 -6.92
CA PRO A 223 -5.91 15.81 -6.20
C PRO A 223 -6.40 17.15 -5.65
#